data_AF-A0A3B9VWM0-F1
#
_entry.id   AF-A0A3B9VWM0-F1
#
_cell.length_a   1.000
_cell.length_b   1.000
_cell.length_c   1.000
_cell.angle_alpha   90.00
_cell.angle_beta   90.00
_cell.angle_gamma   90.00
#
_symmetry.space_group_name_H-M   'P 1'
#
loop_
_entity.id
_entity.type
_entity.pdbx_description
1 polymer ?
#
loop_
_entity_poly.entity_id
_entity_poly.type
_entity_poly.pdbx_seq_one_letter_code
_entity_poly.pdbx_strand_id
1 'polypeptide(L)'
;DSRSTASAEDQVLGQNGGAAALLEGLADDHREVLALRVVADLSIEQVAGIMGKSQGAIKQLQRRALQNLKDQTLRRNQAHHE
;
A
#
# COMPACT_ATOMS: atom_id res chain seq x y z
N ASP A 1 13.32 38.32 -10.16
CA ASP A 1 12.39 38.01 -9.06
C ASP A 1 11.84 36.62 -9.33
N SER A 2 12.34 35.61 -8.61
CA SER A 2 12.02 34.20 -8.83
C SER A 2 11.66 33.56 -7.49
N ARG A 3 10.48 33.91 -6.98
CA ARG A 3 9.85 33.21 -5.86
C ARG A 3 9.13 31.98 -6.42
N SER A 4 9.86 30.89 -6.64
CA SER A 4 9.26 29.57 -6.76
C SER A 4 9.07 29.02 -5.35
N THR A 5 7.96 29.37 -4.71
CA THR A 5 7.53 28.64 -3.51
C THR A 5 7.12 27.25 -3.97
N ALA A 6 7.71 26.20 -3.40
CA ALA A 6 7.27 24.82 -3.63
C ALA A 6 5.76 24.75 -3.45
N SER A 7 5.08 24.10 -4.40
CA SER A 7 3.63 23.97 -4.36
C SER A 7 3.23 23.21 -3.08
N ALA A 8 2.04 23.49 -2.54
CA ALA A 8 1.53 22.79 -1.37
C ALA A 8 1.50 21.26 -1.58
N GLU A 9 1.40 20.81 -2.83
CA GLU A 9 1.49 19.39 -3.20
C GLU A 9 2.90 18.79 -3.02
N ASP A 10 3.96 19.53 -3.37
CA ASP A 10 5.36 19.10 -3.17
C ASP A 10 5.70 19.01 -1.67
N GLN A 11 5.16 19.94 -0.88
CA GLN A 11 5.43 20.01 0.55
C GLN A 11 4.70 18.91 1.36
N VAL A 12 3.59 18.36 0.83
CA VAL A 12 2.84 17.26 1.46
C VAL A 12 3.42 15.89 1.08
N LEU A 13 3.91 15.71 -0.14
CA LEU A 13 4.56 14.46 -0.58
C LEU A 13 5.87 14.16 0.17
N GLY A 14 6.55 15.19 0.69
CA GLY A 14 7.83 15.04 1.40
C GLY A 14 7.73 14.64 2.88
N GLN A 15 6.59 14.84 3.55
CA GLN A 15 6.48 14.68 5.01
C GLN A 15 5.90 13.32 5.44
N ASN A 16 5.20 12.63 4.54
CA ASN A 16 4.63 11.31 4.80
C ASN A 16 5.10 10.37 3.70
N GLY A 17 6.11 9.53 3.97
CA GLY A 17 6.52 8.47 3.05
C GLY A 17 5.27 7.79 2.49
N GLY A 18 5.03 7.98 1.19
CA GLY A 18 3.73 7.80 0.56
C GLY A 18 3.28 6.34 0.51
N ALA A 19 2.34 6.02 -0.39
CA ALA A 19 1.86 4.64 -0.57
C ALA A 19 3.01 3.62 -0.74
N ALA A 20 4.12 4.02 -1.37
CA ALA A 20 5.32 3.20 -1.52
C ALA A 20 5.93 2.76 -0.17
N ALA A 21 6.12 3.68 0.77
CA ALA A 21 6.73 3.36 2.07
C ALA A 21 5.82 2.45 2.93
N LEU A 22 4.49 2.57 2.78
CA LEU A 22 3.54 1.67 3.44
C LEU A 22 3.58 0.24 2.86
N LEU A 23 3.91 0.09 1.58
CA LEU A 23 4.02 -1.20 0.91
C LEU A 23 5.37 -1.90 1.19
N GLU A 24 6.45 -1.14 1.47
CA GLU A 24 7.76 -1.69 1.86
C GLU A 24 7.71 -2.46 3.20
N GLY A 25 6.81 -2.07 4.12
CA GLY A 25 6.62 -2.76 5.40
C GLY A 25 5.79 -4.04 5.32
N LEU A 26 5.30 -4.42 4.14
CA LEU A 26 4.51 -5.63 3.95
C LEU A 26 5.37 -6.83 3.54
N ALA A 27 4.97 -8.02 3.99
CA ALA A 27 5.48 -9.28 3.45
C ALA A 27 5.28 -9.35 1.92
N ASP A 28 6.19 -10.02 1.22
CA ASP A 28 6.21 -10.05 -0.25
C ASP A 28 4.87 -10.49 -0.86
N ASP A 29 4.27 -11.58 -0.36
CA ASP A 29 2.96 -12.06 -0.80
C ASP A 29 1.83 -11.02 -0.59
N HIS A 30 1.92 -10.18 0.45
CA HIS A 30 0.95 -9.12 0.71
C HIS A 30 1.13 -7.93 -0.23
N ARG A 31 2.39 -7.55 -0.54
CA ARG A 31 2.67 -6.49 -1.50
C ARG A 31 2.26 -6.91 -2.91
N GLU A 32 2.59 -8.15 -3.29
CA GLU A 32 2.29 -8.69 -4.61
C GLU A 32 0.78 -8.81 -4.85
N VAL A 33 0.01 -9.35 -3.89
CA VAL A 33 -1.45 -9.45 -4.05
C VAL A 33 -2.10 -8.07 -4.20
N LEU A 34 -1.61 -7.06 -3.49
CA LEU A 34 -2.12 -5.69 -3.58
C LEU A 34 -1.73 -5.01 -4.88
N ALA A 35 -0.49 -5.19 -5.35
CA ALA A 35 -0.05 -4.66 -6.64
C ALA A 35 -0.93 -5.20 -7.77
N LEU A 36 -1.16 -6.51 -7.80
CA LEU A 36 -1.97 -7.13 -8.85
C LEU A 36 -3.47 -6.78 -8.72
N ARG A 37 -4.02 -6.71 -7.50
CA ARG A 37 -5.46 -6.44 -7.28
C ARG A 37 -5.85 -4.98 -7.36
N VAL A 38 -4.99 -4.06 -6.95
CA VAL A 38 -5.32 -2.64 -6.78
C VAL A 38 -4.67 -1.78 -7.85
N VAL A 39 -3.39 -2.02 -8.16
CA VAL A 39 -2.66 -1.21 -9.16
C VAL A 39 -2.95 -1.72 -10.57
N ALA A 40 -2.91 -3.04 -10.76
CA ALA A 40 -3.17 -3.66 -12.07
C ALA A 40 -4.65 -4.05 -12.30
N ASP A 41 -5.52 -3.84 -11.31
CA ASP A 41 -6.97 -4.10 -11.34
C ASP A 41 -7.37 -5.52 -11.84
N LEU A 42 -6.53 -6.53 -11.61
CA LEU A 42 -6.76 -7.90 -12.08
C LEU A 42 -7.71 -8.66 -11.17
N SER A 43 -8.65 -9.46 -11.69
CA SER A 43 -9.59 -10.22 -10.87
C SER A 43 -8.92 -11.23 -9.93
N ILE A 44 -9.63 -11.68 -8.88
CA ILE A 44 -9.11 -12.69 -7.94
C ILE A 44 -8.68 -13.97 -8.65
N GLU A 45 -9.39 -14.37 -9.70
CA GLU A 45 -9.06 -15.56 -10.49
C GLU A 45 -7.75 -15.37 -11.27
N GLN A 46 -7.58 -14.22 -11.91
CA GLN A 46 -6.34 -13.90 -12.64
C GLN A 46 -5.14 -13.85 -11.69
N VAL A 47 -5.29 -13.22 -10.52
CA VAL A 47 -4.25 -13.16 -9.51
C VAL A 47 -3.92 -14.55 -8.94
N ALA A 48 -4.94 -15.39 -8.72
CA ALA A 48 -4.74 -16.77 -8.30
C ALA A 48 -3.89 -17.56 -9.31
N GLY A 49 -4.17 -17.38 -10.61
CA GLY A 49 -3.38 -17.96 -11.70
C GLY A 49 -1.93 -17.46 -11.71
N ILE A 50 -1.73 -16.14 -11.59
CA ILE A 50 -0.39 -15.52 -11.59
C ILE A 50 0.45 -15.99 -10.40
N MET A 51 -0.13 -15.98 -9.20
CA MET A 51 0.60 -16.33 -7.97
C MET A 51 0.67 -17.85 -7.71
N GLY A 52 0.04 -18.68 -8.55
CA GLY A 52 -0.01 -20.13 -8.36
C GLY A 52 -0.72 -20.56 -7.06
N LYS A 53 -1.73 -19.81 -6.62
CA LYS A 53 -2.45 -20.02 -5.34
C LYS A 53 -3.95 -20.20 -5.60
N SER A 54 -4.68 -20.77 -4.64
CA SER A 54 -6.15 -20.85 -4.74
C SER A 54 -6.81 -19.47 -4.59
N GLN A 55 -7.99 -19.27 -5.18
CA GLN A 55 -8.76 -18.03 -5.00
C GLN A 55 -9.05 -17.73 -3.52
N GLY A 56 -9.25 -18.77 -2.69
CA GLY A 56 -9.43 -18.63 -1.25
C GLY A 56 -8.17 -18.08 -0.56
N ALA A 57 -6.99 -18.56 -0.96
CA ALA A 57 -5.71 -18.04 -0.46
C ALA A 57 -5.50 -16.57 -0.87
N ILE A 58 -5.82 -16.20 -2.10
CA ILE A 58 -5.76 -14.79 -2.56
C ILE A 58 -6.68 -13.89 -1.74
N LYS A 59 -7.93 -14.29 -1.48
CA LYS A 59 -8.85 -13.54 -0.62
C LYS A 59 -8.30 -13.35 0.80
N GLN A 60 -7.67 -14.39 1.37
CA GLN A 60 -7.05 -14.29 2.70
C GLN A 60 -5.82 -13.39 2.70
N LEU A 61 -4.94 -13.51 1.71
CA LEU A 61 -3.78 -12.63 1.55
C LEU A 61 -4.21 -11.18 1.41
N GLN A 62 -5.18 -10.89 0.54
CA GLN A 62 -5.70 -9.54 0.36
C GLN A 62 -6.28 -8.97 1.66
N ARG A 63 -7.10 -9.74 2.39
CA ARG A 63 -7.65 -9.31 3.68
C ARG A 63 -6.55 -8.98 4.69
N ARG A 64 -5.56 -9.86 4.85
CA ARG A 64 -4.45 -9.68 5.80
C ARG A 64 -3.55 -8.52 5.43
N ALA A 65 -3.27 -8.35 4.13
CA ALA A 65 -2.50 -7.22 3.62
C ALA A 65 -3.16 -5.88 3.95
N LEU A 66 -4.47 -5.75 3.70
CA LEU A 66 -5.24 -4.54 4.02
C LEU A 66 -5.32 -4.27 5.53
N GLN A 67 -5.47 -5.31 6.34
CA GLN A 67 -5.44 -5.18 7.81
C GLN A 67 -4.08 -4.67 8.29
N ASN A 68 -2.99 -5.21 7.77
CA ASN A 68 -1.65 -4.77 8.12
C ASN A 68 -1.40 -3.30 7.73
N LEU A 69 -1.82 -2.89 6.52
CA LEU A 69 -1.75 -1.48 6.11
C LEU A 69 -2.53 -0.54 7.02
N LYS A 70 -3.73 -0.96 7.45
CA LYS A 70 -4.54 -0.19 8.41
C LYS A 70 -3.79 -0.04 9.73
N ASP A 71 -3.25 -1.11 10.27
CA ASP A 71 -2.55 -1.10 11.56
C ASP A 71 -1.27 -0.24 11.50
N GLN A 72 -0.50 -0.33 10.41
CA GLN A 72 0.67 0.52 10.19
C GLN A 72 0.30 2.00 10.13
N THR A 73 -0.78 2.34 9.41
CA THR A 73 -1.25 3.73 9.29
C THR A 73 -1.71 4.27 10.64
N LEU A 74 -2.44 3.48 11.43
CA LEU A 74 -2.88 3.88 12.77
C LEU A 74 -1.70 4.14 13.71
N ARG A 75 -0.71 3.25 13.73
CA ARG A 75 0.51 3.42 14.55
C ARG A 75 1.30 4.67 14.15
N ARG A 76 1.46 4.91 12.85
CA ARG A 76 2.18 6.10 12.36
C ARG A 76 1.44 7.39 12.68
N ASN A 77 0.11 7.40 12.58
CA ASN A 77 -0.68 8.55 12.96
C ASN A 77 -0.56 8.85 14.47
N GLN A 78 -0.56 7.83 15.33
CA GLN A 78 -0.37 7.99 16.77
C GLN A 78 1.02 8.56 17.10
N ALA A 79 2.07 8.02 16.49
CA ALA A 79 3.46 8.48 16.68
C ALA A 79 3.72 9.92 16.19
N HIS A 80 2.86 10.46 15.32
CA HIS A 80 2.97 11.84 14.84
C HIS A 80 2.17 12.85 15.69
N HIS A 81 1.34 12.37 16.64
CA HIS A 81 0.58 13.21 17.57
C HIS A 81 1.23 13.31 18.97
N GLU A 82 2.30 12.56 19.21
CA GLU A 82 3.17 12.65 20.40
C GLU A 82 4.42 13.49 20.09
#